data_AF-A0A6E8W135-F1
#
_entry.id   AF-A0A6E8W135-F1
#
_cell.length_a   1.000
_cell.length_b   1.000
_cell.length_c   1.000
_cell.angle_alpha   90.00
_cell.angle_beta   90.00
_cell.angle_gamma   90.00
#
_symmetry.space_group_name_H-M   'P 1'
#
loop_
_entity.id
_entity.type
_entity.pdbx_description
1 polymer ?
#
loop_
_entity_poly.entity_id
_entity_poly.type
_entity_poly.pdbx_seq_one_letter_code
_entity_poly.pdbx_strand_id
1 'polypeptide(L)'
;MYHRNLAHLNPYELHKHLINEYMLTKPGATKLLQRDTSRDKTDHDVVRENHRFLWDDETVDSWEKQLAKKYYDKLFREYCIADLSRYKENKVAMRWRIEKEVVVGKGQFVCGDRHCEERNELRSWEVNFGYQEHGQKKNALVKLRLCPKCSDKLNYHSKKREIKRLKKRDRKAKSSSGGRRVSDDAVSSSSVAAPTQEGTSVTTATQESTELDEVPEAVGEQDGSCAPEVAEGSWTKGHEVEEKTREEEFDEFLEDLLL
;
A
#
# COMPACT_ATOMS: atom_id res chain seq x y z
N MET A 1 -55.70 -8.92 -24.46
CA MET A 1 -54.93 -7.80 -25.02
C MET A 1 -55.81 -6.57 -24.95
N TYR A 2 -55.32 -5.44 -24.43
CA TYR A 2 -56.10 -4.20 -24.40
C TYR A 2 -56.04 -3.52 -25.77
N HIS A 3 -57.13 -3.56 -26.53
CA HIS A 3 -57.28 -2.69 -27.70
C HIS A 3 -57.51 -1.25 -27.20
N ARG A 4 -56.49 -0.41 -27.30
CA ARG A 4 -56.60 1.03 -27.04
C ARG A 4 -57.39 1.68 -28.19
N ASN A 5 -58.50 2.34 -27.89
CA ASN A 5 -59.26 3.09 -28.90
C ASN A 5 -58.48 4.32 -29.36
N LEU A 6 -57.71 4.17 -30.45
CA LEU A 6 -56.95 5.25 -31.06
C LEU A 6 -57.83 6.37 -31.67
N ALA A 7 -59.13 6.11 -31.86
CA ALA A 7 -60.09 7.01 -32.50
C ALA A 7 -60.42 8.29 -31.72
N HIS A 8 -60.04 8.40 -30.43
CA HIS A 8 -60.33 9.57 -29.60
C HIS A 8 -59.14 10.54 -29.45
N LEU A 9 -57.96 10.21 -29.98
CA LEU A 9 -56.78 11.06 -29.87
C LEU A 9 -56.81 12.19 -30.89
N ASN A 10 -56.27 13.35 -30.51
CA ASN A 10 -56.02 14.47 -31.43
C ASN A 10 -55.08 13.99 -32.57
N PRO A 11 -55.26 14.39 -33.84
CA PRO A 11 -54.36 14.05 -34.95
C PRO A 11 -52.86 14.16 -34.63
N TYR A 12 -52.43 15.14 -33.83
CA TYR A 12 -51.04 15.26 -33.38
C TYR A 12 -50.62 14.14 -32.41
N GLU A 13 -51.49 13.78 -31.46
CA GLU A 13 -51.23 12.71 -30.49
C GLU A 13 -51.30 11.33 -31.12
N LEU A 14 -52.23 11.12 -32.06
CA LEU A 14 -52.31 9.93 -32.89
C LEU A 14 -51.02 9.74 -33.70
N HIS A 15 -50.54 10.80 -34.35
CA HIS A 15 -49.27 10.80 -35.08
C HIS A 15 -48.07 10.48 -34.17
N LYS A 16 -48.01 11.09 -32.97
CA LYS A 16 -46.98 10.81 -31.96
C LYS A 16 -47.03 9.35 -31.48
N HIS A 17 -48.22 8.80 -31.24
CA HIS A 17 -48.40 7.40 -30.88
C HIS A 17 -47.92 6.48 -31.99
N LEU A 18 -48.36 6.72 -33.24
CA LEU A 18 -47.98 5.92 -34.39
C LEU A 18 -46.47 5.97 -34.68
N ILE A 19 -45.81 7.13 -34.56
CA ILE A 19 -44.35 7.22 -34.66
C ILE A 19 -43.66 6.40 -33.57
N ASN A 20 -44.06 6.57 -32.32
CA ASN A 20 -43.45 5.84 -31.20
C ASN A 20 -43.64 4.32 -31.36
N GLU A 21 -44.85 3.88 -31.68
CA GLU A 21 -45.18 2.48 -31.94
C GLU A 21 -44.39 1.94 -33.14
N TYR A 22 -44.29 2.68 -34.24
CA TYR A 22 -43.51 2.31 -35.42
C TYR A 22 -42.01 2.19 -35.11
N MET A 23 -41.44 3.12 -34.33
CA MET A 23 -40.03 3.09 -33.92
C MET A 23 -39.70 1.97 -32.92
N LEU A 24 -40.68 1.53 -32.12
CA LEU A 24 -40.51 0.45 -31.14
C LEU A 24 -40.81 -0.94 -31.73
N THR A 25 -41.78 -1.05 -32.65
CA THR A 25 -42.25 -2.34 -33.19
C THR A 25 -41.52 -2.80 -34.45
N LYS A 26 -40.99 -1.89 -35.27
CA LYS A 26 -40.24 -2.31 -36.47
C LYS A 26 -38.86 -2.85 -36.09
N PRO A 27 -38.52 -4.09 -36.48
CA PRO A 27 -37.22 -4.68 -36.15
C PRO A 27 -36.08 -3.86 -36.77
N GLY A 28 -35.27 -3.25 -35.90
CA GLY A 28 -34.13 -2.40 -36.29
C GLY A 28 -34.35 -0.90 -36.19
N ALA A 29 -35.58 -0.40 -35.99
CA ALA A 29 -35.84 1.04 -35.85
C ALA A 29 -35.23 1.63 -34.56
N THR A 30 -35.13 0.83 -33.49
CA THR A 30 -34.45 1.16 -32.23
C THR A 30 -32.95 1.44 -32.38
N LYS A 31 -32.30 1.05 -33.50
CA LYS A 31 -30.89 1.38 -33.76
C LYS A 31 -30.65 2.89 -33.92
N LEU A 32 -31.64 3.63 -34.41
CA LEU A 32 -31.58 5.09 -34.52
C LEU A 32 -31.73 5.80 -33.17
N LEU A 33 -32.19 5.08 -32.14
CA LEU A 33 -32.34 5.55 -30.77
C LEU A 33 -31.18 5.13 -29.86
N GLN A 34 -30.20 4.37 -30.35
CA GLN A 34 -29.01 4.05 -29.57
C GLN A 34 -28.17 5.30 -29.37
N ARG A 35 -27.99 5.70 -28.09
CA ARG A 35 -27.04 6.73 -27.71
C ARG A 35 -25.63 6.30 -28.13
N ASP A 36 -24.85 7.24 -28.66
CA ASP A 36 -23.42 7.04 -28.86
C ASP A 36 -22.72 6.93 -27.49
N THR A 37 -22.18 5.75 -27.21
CA THR A 37 -21.45 5.44 -25.97
C THR A 37 -19.93 5.57 -26.13
N SER A 38 -19.43 5.99 -27.29
CA SER A 38 -17.98 6.03 -27.59
C SER A 38 -17.19 7.00 -26.71
N ARG A 39 -17.86 7.98 -26.10
CA ARG A 39 -17.28 9.02 -25.24
C ARG A 39 -17.59 8.83 -23.75
N ASP A 40 -18.25 7.74 -23.38
CA ASP A 40 -18.61 7.46 -22.00
C ASP A 40 -17.38 7.01 -21.20
N LYS A 41 -17.02 7.78 -20.17
CA LYS A 41 -16.06 7.34 -19.16
C LYS A 41 -16.80 6.54 -18.08
N THR A 42 -16.30 5.35 -17.75
CA THR A 42 -16.74 4.65 -16.54
C THR A 42 -15.90 5.05 -15.34
N ASP A 43 -16.42 4.88 -14.13
CA ASP A 43 -15.68 5.04 -12.87
C ASP A 43 -14.35 4.27 -12.88
N HIS A 44 -14.33 3.07 -13.49
CA HIS A 44 -13.10 2.29 -13.65
C HIS A 44 -12.08 3.04 -14.51
N ASP A 45 -12.50 3.64 -15.63
CA ASP A 45 -11.58 4.36 -16.52
C ASP A 45 -11.05 5.63 -15.85
N VAL A 46 -11.90 6.36 -15.13
CA VAL A 46 -11.49 7.52 -14.29
C VAL A 46 -10.43 7.12 -13.25
N VAL A 47 -10.63 5.99 -12.55
CA VAL A 47 -9.65 5.45 -11.60
C VAL A 47 -8.39 4.99 -12.32
N ARG A 48 -8.47 4.41 -13.53
CA ARG A 48 -7.30 3.99 -14.32
C ARG A 48 -6.50 5.19 -14.83
N GLU A 49 -7.14 6.30 -15.16
CA GLU A 49 -6.48 7.54 -15.57
C GLU A 49 -5.78 8.24 -14.39
N ASN A 50 -6.43 8.29 -13.23
CA ASN A 50 -5.96 9.02 -12.03
C ASN A 50 -5.25 8.15 -10.99
N HIS A 51 -4.92 6.88 -11.29
CA HIS A 51 -4.22 6.03 -10.32
C HIS A 51 -2.81 6.54 -10.00
N ARG A 52 -2.50 6.63 -8.70
CA ARG A 52 -1.14 6.80 -8.18
C ARG A 52 -0.71 5.56 -7.42
N PHE A 53 0.57 5.20 -7.49
CA PHE A 53 1.11 4.04 -6.80
C PHE A 53 1.26 4.29 -5.30
N LEU A 54 1.68 5.50 -4.92
CA LEU A 54 1.56 6.04 -3.58
C LEU A 54 0.78 7.36 -3.65
N TRP A 55 -0.19 7.51 -2.75
CA TRP A 55 -0.77 8.81 -2.46
C TRP A 55 0.02 9.40 -1.31
N ASP A 56 0.84 10.40 -1.62
CA ASP A 56 1.37 11.32 -0.62
C ASP A 56 0.20 12.15 -0.05
N ASP A 57 0.38 12.79 1.11
CA ASP A 57 -0.69 13.55 1.82
C ASP A 57 -1.12 14.85 1.11
N GLU A 58 -0.85 14.98 -0.20
CA GLU A 58 -1.38 16.06 -1.04
C GLU A 58 -2.90 16.13 -0.96
N THR A 59 -3.40 17.36 -0.86
CA THR A 59 -4.82 17.68 -0.92
C THR A 59 -5.43 17.26 -2.26
N VAL A 60 -6.68 16.83 -2.24
CA VAL A 60 -7.31 16.17 -3.39
C VAL A 60 -8.19 17.15 -4.15
N ASP A 61 -7.65 17.80 -5.18
CA ASP A 61 -8.30 18.94 -5.85
C ASP A 61 -9.51 18.59 -6.73
N SER A 62 -9.62 17.33 -7.19
CA SER A 62 -10.63 16.89 -8.16
C SER A 62 -11.39 15.67 -7.66
N TRP A 63 -12.69 15.62 -7.96
CA TRP A 63 -13.54 14.45 -7.70
C TRP A 63 -12.97 13.15 -8.27
N GLU A 64 -12.37 13.19 -9.46
CA GLU A 64 -11.74 12.01 -10.09
C GLU A 64 -10.58 11.47 -9.23
N LYS A 65 -9.74 12.38 -8.72
CA LYS A 65 -8.65 12.06 -7.79
C LYS A 65 -9.22 11.55 -6.46
N GLN A 66 -10.32 12.13 -5.95
CA GLN A 66 -10.94 11.72 -4.70
C GLN A 66 -11.58 10.33 -4.80
N LEU A 67 -12.16 9.98 -5.95
CA LEU A 67 -12.62 8.63 -6.25
C LEU A 67 -11.44 7.64 -6.26
N ALA A 68 -10.36 7.98 -6.96
CA ALA A 68 -9.15 7.15 -7.01
C ALA A 68 -8.50 6.95 -5.62
N LYS A 69 -8.47 7.99 -4.76
CA LYS A 69 -8.02 7.88 -3.36
C LYS A 69 -8.93 6.97 -2.54
N LYS A 70 -10.26 7.16 -2.60
CA LYS A 70 -11.25 6.28 -1.94
C LYS A 70 -11.15 4.81 -2.37
N TYR A 71 -10.71 4.52 -3.61
CA TYR A 71 -10.37 3.16 -4.03
C TYR A 71 -9.03 2.71 -3.44
N TYR A 72 -7.98 3.52 -3.54
CA TYR A 72 -6.65 3.23 -3.01
C TYR A 72 -6.64 2.88 -1.51
N ASP A 73 -7.45 3.58 -0.71
CA ASP A 73 -7.58 3.36 0.73
C ASP A 73 -8.25 2.01 1.07
N LYS A 74 -9.07 1.47 0.17
CA LYS A 74 -9.67 0.12 0.29
C LYS A 74 -8.71 -1.01 -0.09
N LEU A 75 -7.56 -0.74 -0.70
CA LEU A 75 -6.60 -1.77 -1.12
C LEU A 75 -5.66 -2.18 0.02
N PHE A 76 -5.58 -3.49 0.31
CA PHE A 76 -4.66 -4.09 1.27
C PHE A 76 -3.19 -4.10 0.78
N ARG A 77 -2.51 -2.96 0.93
CA ARG A 77 -1.15 -2.66 0.42
C ARG A 77 0.00 -2.95 1.39
N GLU A 78 -0.22 -3.74 2.44
CA GLU A 78 0.85 -4.05 3.41
C GLU A 78 1.96 -4.94 2.85
N TYR A 79 1.58 -6.00 2.12
CA TYR A 79 2.50 -7.03 1.62
C TYR A 79 2.39 -7.18 0.11
N CYS A 80 3.54 -7.23 -0.57
CA CYS A 80 3.65 -7.57 -1.98
C CYS A 80 3.72 -9.10 -2.20
N ILE A 81 3.54 -9.50 -3.47
CA ILE A 81 3.93 -10.79 -4.00
C ILE A 81 5.07 -10.58 -5.01
N ALA A 82 6.08 -11.44 -4.94
CA ALA A 82 7.21 -11.47 -5.85
C ALA A 82 7.13 -12.68 -6.79
N ASP A 83 7.69 -12.53 -8.00
CA ASP A 83 8.02 -13.66 -8.88
C ASP A 83 9.54 -13.83 -8.87
N LEU A 84 10.01 -14.86 -8.17
CA LEU A 84 11.44 -15.15 -8.03
C LEU A 84 11.97 -16.07 -9.14
N SER A 85 11.20 -16.37 -10.19
CA SER A 85 11.59 -17.35 -11.23
C SER A 85 12.90 -16.99 -11.94
N ARG A 86 13.15 -15.69 -12.17
CA ARG A 86 14.36 -15.17 -12.85
C ARG A 86 15.44 -14.62 -11.91
N TYR A 87 15.43 -15.03 -10.63
CA TYR A 87 16.42 -14.59 -9.63
C TYR A 87 17.89 -14.75 -10.06
N LYS A 88 18.20 -15.77 -10.89
CA LYS A 88 19.55 -15.99 -11.46
C LYS A 88 20.04 -14.85 -12.37
N GLU A 89 19.11 -14.15 -13.04
CA GLU A 89 19.37 -12.96 -13.87
C GLU A 89 19.38 -11.65 -13.05
N ASN A 90 19.22 -11.72 -11.73
CA ASN A 90 18.98 -10.55 -10.86
C ASN A 90 17.71 -9.75 -11.27
N LYS A 91 16.72 -10.43 -11.85
CA LYS A 91 15.40 -9.89 -12.20
C LYS A 91 14.37 -10.50 -11.26
N VAL A 92 13.71 -9.65 -10.48
CA VAL A 92 12.58 -10.00 -9.61
C VAL A 92 11.43 -9.09 -10.00
N ALA A 93 10.28 -9.66 -10.35
CA ALA A 93 9.06 -8.90 -10.55
C ALA A 93 8.28 -8.85 -9.23
N MET A 94 7.60 -7.74 -8.96
CA MET A 94 6.77 -7.56 -7.77
C MET A 94 5.40 -6.99 -8.18
N ARG A 95 4.36 -7.34 -7.43
CA ARG A 95 3.00 -6.80 -7.59
C ARG A 95 2.26 -6.75 -6.26
N TRP A 96 1.24 -5.92 -6.18
CA TRP A 96 0.25 -6.00 -5.10
C TRP A 96 -0.59 -7.27 -5.20
N ARG A 97 -1.10 -7.73 -4.05
CA ARG A 97 -1.96 -8.91 -3.94
C ARG A 97 -3.32 -8.65 -4.61
N ILE A 98 -3.89 -9.67 -5.24
CA ILE A 98 -5.31 -9.62 -5.65
C ILE A 98 -6.21 -10.13 -4.52
N GLU A 99 -7.49 -9.76 -4.54
CA GLU A 99 -8.52 -10.18 -3.58
C GLU A 99 -8.45 -11.68 -3.23
N LYS A 100 -8.41 -12.56 -4.25
CA LYS A 100 -8.30 -14.02 -4.09
C LYS A 100 -7.04 -14.45 -3.30
N GLU A 101 -5.94 -13.72 -3.43
CA GLU A 101 -4.70 -14.00 -2.68
C GLU A 101 -4.73 -13.42 -1.26
N VAL A 102 -5.44 -12.30 -1.05
CA VAL A 102 -5.69 -11.73 0.28
C VAL A 102 -6.56 -12.66 1.11
N VAL A 103 -7.67 -13.17 0.55
CA VAL A 103 -8.57 -14.15 1.21
C VAL A 103 -7.83 -15.45 1.57
N VAL A 104 -6.88 -15.90 0.74
CA VAL A 104 -6.03 -17.07 1.02
C VAL A 104 -4.89 -16.77 2.01
N GLY A 105 -4.60 -15.50 2.31
CA GLY A 105 -3.50 -15.08 3.19
C GLY A 105 -2.11 -15.16 2.56
N LYS A 106 -2.01 -15.13 1.22
CA LYS A 106 -0.72 -15.17 0.52
C LYS A 106 0.08 -13.88 0.77
N GLY A 107 1.39 -14.01 0.93
CA GLY A 107 2.29 -12.93 1.33
C GLY A 107 2.27 -12.58 2.82
N GLN A 108 1.39 -13.19 3.64
CA GLN A 108 1.26 -12.92 5.07
C GLN A 108 1.41 -14.19 5.93
N PHE A 109 0.61 -15.22 5.61
CA PHE A 109 0.67 -16.56 6.22
C PHE A 109 1.26 -17.61 5.29
N VAL A 110 1.13 -17.40 3.97
CA VAL A 110 1.75 -18.23 2.92
C VAL A 110 2.86 -17.43 2.22
N CYS A 111 3.94 -18.09 1.81
CA CYS A 111 5.08 -17.46 1.12
C CYS A 111 4.64 -16.53 -0.02
N GLY A 112 5.23 -15.33 -0.07
CA GLY A 112 4.97 -14.31 -1.10
C GLY A 112 5.60 -14.57 -2.47
N ASP A 113 6.24 -15.71 -2.72
CA ASP A 113 6.69 -16.11 -4.06
C ASP A 113 5.50 -16.68 -4.85
N ARG A 114 5.31 -16.23 -6.10
CA ARG A 114 4.17 -16.62 -6.95
C ARG A 114 4.00 -18.14 -7.03
N HIS A 115 5.10 -18.88 -7.13
CA HIS A 115 5.15 -20.32 -7.31
C HIS A 115 5.43 -21.13 -6.02
N CYS A 116 5.29 -20.52 -4.85
CA CYS A 116 5.52 -21.18 -3.56
C CYS A 116 4.28 -21.11 -2.66
N GLU A 117 4.00 -22.21 -1.95
CA GLU A 117 2.86 -22.35 -1.04
C GLU A 117 3.30 -22.75 0.40
N GLU A 118 4.60 -22.64 0.67
CA GLU A 118 5.21 -22.90 1.97
C GLU A 118 4.67 -21.94 3.04
N ARG A 119 4.27 -22.48 4.20
CA ARG A 119 3.74 -21.71 5.35
C ARG A 119 4.71 -21.65 6.55
N ASN A 120 5.84 -22.33 6.45
CA ASN A 120 6.80 -22.45 7.53
C ASN A 120 7.79 -21.27 7.55
N GLU A 121 8.03 -20.73 8.75
CA GLU A 121 9.07 -19.73 9.09
C GLU A 121 9.21 -18.54 8.09
N LEU A 122 8.12 -17.81 7.87
CA LEU A 122 8.15 -16.65 6.98
C LEU A 122 8.93 -15.48 7.59
N ARG A 123 10.04 -15.11 6.94
CA ARG A 123 10.79 -13.88 7.25
C ARG A 123 10.24 -12.71 6.44
N SER A 124 10.05 -11.57 7.11
CA SER A 124 9.70 -10.31 6.48
C SER A 124 10.95 -9.62 5.93
N TRP A 125 10.84 -9.07 4.72
CA TRP A 125 11.88 -8.37 3.98
C TRP A 125 11.33 -7.04 3.51
N GLU A 126 12.16 -6.00 3.55
CA GLU A 126 11.85 -4.71 2.95
C GLU A 126 12.73 -4.56 1.70
N VAL A 127 12.09 -4.27 0.56
CA VAL A 127 12.73 -4.30 -0.76
C VAL A 127 12.41 -3.02 -1.51
N ASN A 128 13.43 -2.37 -2.07
CA ASN A 128 13.23 -1.21 -2.94
C ASN A 128 12.56 -1.64 -4.26
N PHE A 129 11.36 -1.12 -4.50
CA PHE A 129 10.62 -1.25 -5.74
C PHE A 129 10.72 0.06 -6.53
N GLY A 130 11.44 0.01 -7.65
CA GLY A 130 11.50 1.12 -8.62
C GLY A 130 10.34 1.00 -9.61
N TYR A 131 9.53 2.06 -9.71
CA TYR A 131 8.37 2.15 -10.61
C TYR A 131 8.44 3.43 -11.45
N GLN A 132 7.62 3.48 -12.50
CA GLN A 132 7.49 4.67 -13.35
C GLN A 132 6.05 5.19 -13.27
N GLU A 133 5.90 6.47 -12.94
CA GLU A 133 4.62 7.14 -12.74
C GLU A 133 4.66 8.47 -13.49
N HIS A 134 3.68 8.72 -14.38
CA HIS A 134 3.64 9.87 -15.29
C HIS A 134 4.99 10.18 -15.98
N GLY A 135 5.73 9.13 -16.38
CA GLY A 135 7.03 9.22 -17.04
C GLY A 135 8.23 9.37 -16.09
N GLN A 136 8.04 9.74 -14.83
CA GLN A 136 9.11 9.89 -13.83
C GLN A 136 9.41 8.55 -13.15
N LYS A 137 10.68 8.29 -12.83
CA LYS A 137 11.10 7.09 -12.07
C LYS A 137 11.08 7.39 -10.58
N LYS A 138 10.21 6.70 -9.84
CA LYS A 138 10.09 6.78 -8.38
C LYS A 138 10.54 5.46 -7.75
N ASN A 139 10.90 5.49 -6.48
CA ASN A 139 11.23 4.29 -5.69
C ASN A 139 10.36 4.27 -4.44
N ALA A 140 9.84 3.10 -4.08
CA ALA A 140 9.15 2.85 -2.82
C ALA A 140 9.79 1.68 -2.08
N LEU A 141 9.68 1.64 -0.76
CA LEU A 141 10.05 0.47 0.04
C LEU A 141 8.79 -0.39 0.23
N VAL A 142 8.83 -1.65 -0.21
CA VAL A 142 7.70 -2.58 -0.08
C VAL A 142 8.04 -3.78 0.79
N LYS A 143 7.07 -4.26 1.57
CA LYS A 143 7.25 -5.39 2.49
C LYS A 143 6.88 -6.71 1.79
N LEU A 144 7.68 -7.75 2.01
CA LEU A 144 7.56 -9.08 1.42
C LEU A 144 7.81 -10.14 2.50
N ARG A 145 6.88 -11.08 2.72
CA ARG A 145 7.16 -12.26 3.56
C ARG A 145 7.51 -13.46 2.70
N LEU A 146 8.67 -14.08 2.97
CA LEU A 146 9.20 -15.21 2.21
C LEU A 146 9.67 -16.32 3.15
N CYS A 147 9.46 -17.58 2.76
CA CYS A 147 10.08 -18.73 3.42
C CYS A 147 11.61 -18.73 3.22
N PRO A 148 12.39 -19.48 4.02
CA PRO A 148 13.86 -19.47 3.95
C PRO A 148 14.41 -19.77 2.54
N LYS A 149 13.85 -20.79 1.87
CA LYS A 149 14.21 -21.19 0.49
C LYS A 149 14.05 -20.03 -0.52
N CYS A 150 13.05 -19.17 -0.35
CA CYS A 150 12.78 -18.05 -1.24
C CYS A 150 13.56 -16.78 -0.84
N SER A 151 13.81 -16.58 0.45
CA SER A 151 14.76 -15.58 0.95
C SER A 151 16.17 -15.78 0.37
N ASP A 152 16.62 -17.03 0.23
CA ASP A 152 17.89 -17.37 -0.41
C ASP A 152 17.93 -17.03 -1.91
N LYS A 153 16.80 -17.20 -2.62
CA LYS A 153 16.68 -16.77 -4.02
C LYS A 153 16.80 -15.25 -4.15
N LEU A 154 16.10 -14.49 -3.28
CA LEU A 154 16.15 -13.02 -3.25
C LEU A 154 17.59 -12.51 -3.01
N ASN A 155 18.30 -13.12 -2.06
CA ASN A 155 19.68 -12.78 -1.71
C ASN A 155 20.76 -13.53 -2.52
N TYR A 156 20.39 -14.19 -3.63
CA TYR A 156 21.32 -15.03 -4.39
C TYR A 156 22.55 -14.27 -4.89
N HIS A 157 22.37 -13.04 -5.38
CA HIS A 157 23.48 -12.26 -5.94
C HIS A 157 24.33 -11.57 -4.86
N SER A 158 23.74 -11.12 -3.73
CA SER A 158 24.49 -10.57 -2.60
C SER A 158 25.40 -11.63 -1.98
N LYS A 159 24.85 -12.81 -1.64
CA LYS A 159 25.63 -13.97 -1.16
C LYS A 159 26.71 -14.40 -2.15
N LYS A 160 26.42 -14.46 -3.46
CA LYS A 160 27.41 -14.80 -4.51
C LYS A 160 28.52 -13.76 -4.63
N ARG A 161 28.22 -12.47 -4.45
CA ARG A 161 29.21 -11.37 -4.45
C ARG A 161 30.10 -11.44 -3.21
N GLU A 162 29.53 -11.75 -2.05
CA GLU A 162 30.25 -11.92 -0.79
C GLU A 162 31.20 -13.11 -0.82
N ILE A 163 30.75 -14.30 -1.23
CA ILE A 163 31.60 -15.50 -1.38
C ILE A 163 32.77 -15.24 -2.34
N LYS A 164 32.56 -14.48 -3.44
CA LYS A 164 33.64 -14.05 -4.33
C LYS A 164 34.64 -13.11 -3.65
N ARG A 165 34.17 -12.19 -2.79
CA ARG A 165 35.04 -11.28 -2.01
C ARG A 165 35.87 -12.05 -0.98
N LEU A 166 35.27 -13.00 -0.26
CA LEU A 166 35.96 -13.86 0.71
C LEU A 166 37.07 -14.67 0.03
N LYS A 167 36.75 -15.42 -1.05
CA LYS A 167 37.74 -16.19 -1.81
C LYS A 167 38.88 -15.33 -2.39
N LYS A 168 38.65 -14.04 -2.68
CA LYS A 168 39.71 -13.09 -3.09
C LYS A 168 40.59 -12.69 -1.90
N ARG A 169 40.03 -12.48 -0.70
CA ARG A 169 40.79 -12.23 0.53
C ARG A 169 41.67 -13.42 0.89
N ASP A 170 41.13 -14.64 0.86
CA ASP A 170 41.86 -15.86 1.21
C ASP A 170 43.04 -16.12 0.27
N ARG A 171 42.85 -15.89 -1.04
CA ARG A 171 43.94 -15.95 -2.03
C ARG A 171 45.02 -14.90 -1.75
N LYS A 172 44.64 -13.66 -1.41
CA LYS A 172 45.59 -12.61 -1.05
C LYS A 172 46.39 -12.98 0.21
N ALA A 173 45.71 -13.46 1.26
CA ALA A 173 46.33 -13.90 2.50
C ALA A 173 47.36 -15.03 2.28
N LYS A 174 46.99 -16.05 1.49
CA LYS A 174 47.90 -17.15 1.12
C LYS A 174 49.09 -16.69 0.26
N SER A 175 48.90 -15.72 -0.63
CA SER A 175 50.03 -15.14 -1.39
C SER A 175 50.98 -14.31 -0.53
N SER A 176 50.49 -13.62 0.52
CA SER A 176 51.36 -12.89 1.46
C SER A 176 52.06 -13.81 2.47
N SER A 177 51.46 -14.93 2.87
CA SER A 177 52.10 -15.89 3.80
C SER A 177 53.10 -16.82 3.12
N GLY A 178 52.94 -17.11 1.82
CA GLY A 178 53.85 -17.97 1.05
C GLY A 178 55.21 -17.35 0.69
N GLY A 179 55.46 -16.08 1.03
CA GLY A 179 56.68 -15.36 0.69
C GLY A 179 57.88 -15.58 1.62
N ARG A 180 57.69 -16.20 2.79
CA ARG A 180 58.79 -16.59 3.70
C ARG A 180 59.17 -18.05 3.49
N ARG A 181 59.91 -18.31 2.40
CA ARG A 181 60.83 -19.46 2.38
C ARG A 181 62.10 -19.03 3.11
N VAL A 182 62.15 -19.31 4.41
CA VAL A 182 63.42 -19.40 5.13
C VAL A 182 64.09 -20.67 4.63
N SER A 183 65.33 -20.56 4.17
CA SER A 183 66.19 -21.73 3.96
C SER A 183 66.74 -22.13 5.32
N ASP A 184 66.31 -23.28 5.83
CA ASP A 184 66.96 -23.93 6.97
C ASP A 184 67.82 -25.08 6.44
N ASP A 185 69.10 -25.05 6.84
CA ASP A 185 70.04 -26.17 6.78
C ASP A 185 70.71 -26.27 8.17
N ALA A 186 71.27 -27.44 8.49
CA ALA A 186 72.01 -27.78 9.71
C ALA A 186 71.25 -28.08 11.04
N VAL A 187 70.75 -29.32 11.12
CA VAL A 187 70.90 -30.35 12.20
C VAL A 187 70.75 -30.09 13.73
N SER A 188 70.06 -31.07 14.36
CA SER A 188 70.45 -31.81 15.60
C SER A 188 69.80 -31.53 16.99
N SER A 189 68.81 -32.39 17.28
CA SER A 189 68.73 -33.34 18.42
C SER A 189 68.43 -32.93 19.89
N SER A 190 67.40 -33.60 20.44
CA SER A 190 67.18 -33.96 21.86
C SER A 190 66.74 -32.81 22.83
N SER A 191 65.93 -33.00 23.89
CA SER A 191 65.31 -34.20 24.49
C SER A 191 64.09 -33.85 25.39
N VAL A 192 63.27 -34.87 25.70
CA VAL A 192 62.34 -35.07 26.85
C VAL A 192 61.28 -34.02 27.30
N ALA A 193 60.07 -34.56 27.53
CA ALA A 193 59.21 -34.42 28.74
C ALA A 193 57.75 -33.95 28.50
N ALA A 194 56.80 -34.80 28.94
CA ALA A 194 55.40 -34.44 29.22
C ALA A 194 55.23 -34.11 30.72
N PRO A 195 54.19 -33.36 31.15
CA PRO A 195 52.87 -33.96 31.46
C PRO A 195 51.67 -33.14 30.90
N THR A 196 50.47 -33.65 30.59
CA THR A 196 49.39 -34.43 31.29
C THR A 196 48.39 -33.58 32.09
N GLN A 197 47.07 -33.81 31.85
CA GLN A 197 45.86 -33.45 32.64
C GLN A 197 45.40 -31.96 32.66
N GLU A 198 44.13 -31.56 32.87
CA GLU A 198 42.76 -32.11 32.68
C GLU A 198 41.71 -30.97 32.90
N GLY A 199 40.41 -31.20 32.63
CA GLY A 199 39.28 -30.36 33.08
C GLY A 199 38.82 -29.27 32.08
N THR A 200 37.60 -29.25 31.51
CA THR A 200 36.21 -29.36 32.03
C THR A 200 35.69 -28.08 32.71
N SER A 201 34.77 -27.35 32.05
CA SER A 201 33.46 -26.93 32.61
C SER A 201 32.61 -26.08 31.64
N VAL A 202 31.30 -26.03 31.89
CA VAL A 202 30.24 -25.39 31.09
C VAL A 202 29.57 -24.26 31.88
N THR A 203 29.29 -23.12 31.24
CA THR A 203 28.17 -22.15 31.47
C THR A 203 28.12 -21.23 30.23
N THR A 204 27.01 -20.82 29.61
CA THR A 204 25.56 -20.67 29.92
C THR A 204 25.19 -19.41 30.70
N ALA A 205 24.87 -18.35 29.95
CA ALA A 205 24.00 -17.19 30.25
C ALA A 205 23.76 -16.51 28.89
N THR A 206 22.55 -16.21 28.37
CA THR A 206 21.22 -15.98 28.94
C THR A 206 21.18 -14.82 29.92
N GLN A 207 20.92 -13.62 29.41
CA GLN A 207 20.16 -12.60 30.12
C GLN A 207 19.11 -12.00 29.18
N GLU A 208 17.91 -11.95 29.70
CA GLU A 208 16.63 -11.53 29.12
C GLU A 208 16.06 -10.50 30.10
N SER A 209 15.45 -9.42 29.60
CA SER A 209 14.75 -8.44 30.45
C SER A 209 13.72 -7.64 29.62
N THR A 210 12.51 -8.19 29.58
CA THR A 210 11.20 -7.53 29.81
C THR A 210 11.21 -5.98 29.90
N GLU A 211 10.51 -5.28 29.00
CA GLU A 211 9.09 -4.82 29.14
C GLU A 211 8.88 -3.61 30.07
N LEU A 212 8.24 -2.53 29.57
CA LEU A 212 6.92 -2.04 30.00
C LEU A 212 6.52 -0.73 29.27
N ASP A 213 5.20 -0.56 29.08
CA ASP A 213 4.51 0.62 28.56
C ASP A 213 4.40 1.77 29.60
N GLU A 214 4.15 3.01 29.14
CA GLU A 214 2.85 3.71 29.31
C GLU A 214 2.92 5.22 28.96
N VAL A 215 1.76 5.78 28.61
CA VAL A 215 1.50 7.21 28.31
C VAL A 215 1.15 7.95 29.62
N PRO A 216 1.10 9.29 29.65
CA PRO A 216 -0.26 9.88 29.73
C PRO A 216 -0.45 11.25 29.05
N GLU A 217 -1.72 11.55 28.75
CA GLU A 217 -2.22 12.92 28.53
C GLU A 217 -2.42 13.64 29.88
N ALA A 218 -2.44 14.98 29.87
CA ALA A 218 -3.10 15.78 30.91
C ALA A 218 -3.56 17.14 30.37
N VAL A 219 -4.84 17.44 30.57
CA VAL A 219 -5.48 18.75 30.35
C VAL A 219 -5.66 19.44 31.71
N GLY A 220 -5.64 20.77 31.77
CA GLY A 220 -5.92 21.50 33.03
C GLY A 220 -5.87 23.02 32.87
N GLU A 221 -6.97 23.68 33.21
CA GLU A 221 -7.23 25.12 33.04
C GLU A 221 -6.62 26.00 34.15
N GLN A 222 -6.50 27.33 33.90
CA GLN A 222 -7.05 28.35 34.81
C GLN A 222 -6.99 29.80 34.29
N ASP A 223 -8.01 30.58 34.68
CA ASP A 223 -8.24 32.00 34.37
C ASP A 223 -7.36 33.00 35.16
N GLY A 224 -7.32 34.26 34.69
CA GLY A 224 -6.72 35.39 35.42
C GLY A 224 -6.98 36.75 34.78
N SER A 225 -8.06 37.44 35.20
CA SER A 225 -8.51 38.75 34.68
C SER A 225 -7.77 39.98 35.23
N CYS A 226 -7.68 41.08 34.46
CA CYS A 226 -8.21 42.41 34.85
C CYS A 226 -8.16 43.47 33.71
N ALA A 227 -9.04 44.48 33.77
CA ALA A 227 -9.22 45.61 32.82
C ALA A 227 -8.59 46.93 33.40
N PRO A 228 -8.92 48.20 33.01
CA PRO A 228 -9.82 48.78 31.96
C PRO A 228 -8.99 49.57 30.90
N GLU A 229 -9.44 50.55 30.07
CA GLU A 229 -10.68 51.33 29.80
C GLU A 229 -10.61 51.80 28.30
N VAL A 230 -11.60 52.38 27.59
CA VAL A 230 -12.26 53.71 27.64
C VAL A 230 -13.47 53.73 26.68
N ALA A 231 -14.54 54.46 27.07
CA ALA A 231 -15.68 55.08 26.37
C ALA A 231 -15.71 55.19 24.80
N GLU A 232 -16.83 55.35 24.07
CA GLU A 232 -18.24 55.80 24.30
C GLU A 232 -19.22 55.11 23.29
N GLY A 233 -20.55 55.40 23.30
CA GLY A 233 -21.25 55.46 21.98
C GLY A 233 -22.72 55.06 21.73
N SER A 234 -23.60 54.93 22.74
CA SER A 234 -25.04 55.26 22.63
C SER A 234 -25.86 54.91 21.35
N TRP A 235 -26.33 53.65 21.17
CA TRP A 235 -27.56 53.35 20.39
C TRP A 235 -28.44 52.31 21.13
N THR A 236 -29.76 52.48 21.06
CA THR A 236 -30.74 51.76 21.89
C THR A 236 -30.90 50.28 21.50
N LYS A 237 -30.90 49.40 22.50
CA LYS A 237 -31.00 47.93 22.36
C LYS A 237 -32.29 47.52 21.61
N GLY A 238 -32.11 47.06 20.38
CA GLY A 238 -33.12 46.29 19.64
C GLY A 238 -33.24 44.88 20.21
N HIS A 239 -34.32 44.18 19.85
CA HIS A 239 -34.52 42.77 20.20
C HIS A 239 -33.37 41.92 19.64
N GLU A 240 -32.60 41.27 20.53
CA GLU A 240 -31.57 40.30 20.14
C GLU A 240 -32.26 39.14 19.43
N VAL A 241 -32.16 39.11 18.10
CA VAL A 241 -32.36 37.89 17.33
C VAL A 241 -30.98 37.28 17.24
N GLU A 242 -30.76 36.21 18.01
CA GLU A 242 -29.54 35.41 17.88
C GLU A 242 -29.46 34.88 16.45
N GLU A 243 -28.32 35.08 15.80
CA GLU A 243 -28.07 34.51 14.48
C GLU A 243 -28.02 32.99 14.66
N LYS A 244 -29.05 32.29 14.15
CA LYS A 244 -29.11 30.83 14.20
C LYS A 244 -27.80 30.25 13.68
N THR A 245 -27.26 29.29 14.40
CA THR A 245 -26.10 28.56 13.94
C THR A 245 -26.45 27.81 12.65
N ARG A 246 -25.46 27.65 11.77
CA ARG A 246 -25.63 26.94 10.51
C ARG A 246 -26.13 25.49 10.69
N GLU A 247 -25.95 24.89 11.86
CA GLU A 247 -26.44 23.54 12.16
C GLU A 247 -27.95 23.57 12.41
N GLU A 248 -28.48 24.58 13.12
CA GLU A 248 -29.92 24.78 13.33
C GLU A 248 -30.67 25.08 12.02
N GLU A 249 -30.08 25.84 11.09
CA GLU A 249 -30.65 26.03 9.74
C GLU A 249 -30.73 24.72 8.94
N PHE A 250 -29.78 23.81 9.15
CA PHE A 250 -29.75 22.50 8.50
C PHE A 250 -30.78 21.55 9.12
N ASP A 251 -30.96 21.58 10.43
CA ASP A 251 -31.95 20.75 11.13
C ASP A 251 -33.38 21.23 10.81
N GLU A 252 -33.67 22.53 10.80
CA GLU A 252 -34.98 23.06 10.35
C GLU A 252 -35.30 22.67 8.90
N PHE A 253 -34.30 22.66 8.01
CA PHE A 253 -34.47 22.19 6.63
C PHE A 253 -34.73 20.68 6.53
N LEU A 254 -34.15 19.87 7.43
CA LEU A 254 -34.41 18.43 7.49
C LEU A 254 -35.79 18.12 8.06
N GLU A 255 -36.28 18.90 9.03
CA GLU A 255 -37.63 18.76 9.57
C GLU A 255 -38.72 19.11 8.54
N ASP A 256 -38.58 20.21 7.79
CA ASP A 256 -39.53 20.63 6.74
C ASP A 256 -39.56 19.66 5.53
N LEU A 257 -38.51 18.84 5.36
CA LEU A 257 -38.44 17.78 4.33
C LEU A 257 -39.03 16.43 4.79
N LEU A 258 -39.35 16.28 6.07
CA LEU A 258 -39.84 15.03 6.68
C LEU A 258 -41.33 15.09 7.09
N LEU A 259 -42.00 16.22 6.91
CA LEU A 259 -43.46 16.38 7.00
C LEU A 259 -44.18 16.09 5.66
#